data_AF-A0A9Q1A8S9-F1
#
_entry.id   AF-A0A9Q1A8S9-F1
#
_cell.length_a   1.000
_cell.length_b   1.000
_cell.length_c   1.000
_cell.angle_alpha   90.00
_cell.angle_beta   90.00
_cell.angle_gamma   90.00
#
_symmetry.space_group_name_H-M   'P 1'
#
loop_
_entity.id
_entity.type
_entity.pdbx_description
1 polymer ?
#
loop_
_entity_poly.entity_id
_entity_poly.type
_entity_poly.pdbx_seq_one_letter_code
_entity_poly.pdbx_strand_id
1 'polypeptide(L)'
;MARKKIREYDSKRLLKEHLKRLSGIDLQICSAQVKEGTDFTELTNQEPWLSSTKLVVKPDMLFGKRGKSGLVALNLDLAQVADFVKARLGVEVEMGGCKAPITTFIVEPFVPHDQEFYLSIVSERLGCTISFSECGGIEIEENWDKVKTIFLPAEKLMTLEACAPLIATLPLEIRGKIGDFIIGVFSVFQDLDFSFLEMNPFTLVNGEPYPLDMRGELDDTAAFKNFKKWG
;
A
#
# COMPACT_ATOMS: atom_id res chain seq x y z
N MET A 1 -9.97 -18.95 8.85
CA MET A 1 -9.81 -17.48 8.82
C MET A 1 -10.52 -16.97 7.59
N ALA A 2 -11.55 -16.14 7.73
CA ALA A 2 -12.24 -15.57 6.57
C ALA A 2 -11.43 -14.35 6.12
N ARG A 3 -10.75 -14.46 4.98
CA ARG A 3 -9.86 -13.41 4.47
C ARG A 3 -10.64 -12.49 3.54
N LYS A 4 -10.56 -11.19 3.77
CA LYS A 4 -11.22 -10.19 2.95
C LYS A 4 -10.23 -9.15 2.46
N LYS A 5 -10.10 -9.05 1.14
CA LYS A 5 -9.35 -7.98 0.48
C LYS A 5 -9.99 -6.64 0.79
N ILE A 6 -9.15 -5.66 1.10
CA ILE A 6 -9.55 -4.26 1.27
C ILE A 6 -8.91 -3.41 0.18
N ARG A 7 -9.53 -2.28 -0.12
CA ARG A 7 -9.04 -1.36 -1.14
C ARG A 7 -7.69 -0.78 -0.75
N GLU A 8 -6.95 -0.32 -1.75
CA GLU A 8 -5.67 0.33 -1.52
C GLU A 8 -5.83 1.59 -0.68
N TYR A 9 -6.89 2.37 -0.94
CA TYR A 9 -7.25 3.53 -0.12
C TYR A 9 -7.40 3.17 1.36
N ASP A 10 -8.14 2.10 1.67
CA ASP A 10 -8.35 1.65 3.04
C ASP A 10 -7.06 1.11 3.66
N SER A 11 -6.25 0.36 2.89
CA SER A 11 -4.96 -0.17 3.34
C SER A 11 -4.01 0.96 3.73
N LYS A 12 -3.90 2.00 2.89
CA LYS A 12 -3.05 3.18 3.13
C LYS A 12 -3.52 4.01 4.31
N ARG A 13 -4.85 4.21 4.45
CA ARG A 13 -5.44 4.91 5.60
C ARG A 13 -5.13 4.18 6.91
N LEU A 14 -5.38 2.87 6.97
CA LEU A 14 -5.15 2.06 8.16
C LEU A 14 -3.66 2.05 8.53
N LEU A 15 -2.77 1.90 7.55
CA LEU A 15 -1.34 1.99 7.78
C LEU A 15 -0.95 3.35 8.37
N LYS A 16 -1.31 4.46 7.72
CA LYS A 16 -0.98 5.81 8.16
C LYS A 16 -1.41 6.07 9.60
N GLU A 17 -2.68 5.79 9.92
CA GLU A 17 -3.26 6.07 11.22
C GLU A 17 -2.63 5.21 12.32
N HIS A 18 -2.51 3.91 12.09
CA HIS A 18 -2.10 2.99 13.12
C HIS A 18 -0.59 2.86 13.26
N LEU A 19 0.17 3.12 12.20
CA LEU A 19 1.61 3.22 12.31
C LEU A 19 2.00 4.41 13.20
N LYS A 20 1.35 5.56 13.04
CA LYS A 20 1.52 6.71 13.93
C LYS A 20 1.13 6.39 15.37
N ARG A 21 -0.02 5.73 15.57
CA ARG A 21 -0.50 5.35 16.92
C ARG A 21 0.44 4.36 17.63
N LEU A 22 0.99 3.38 16.92
CA LEU A 22 1.74 2.27 17.51
C LEU A 22 3.24 2.53 17.59
N SER A 23 3.81 3.27 16.63
CA SER A 23 5.26 3.46 16.50
C SER A 23 5.70 4.92 16.48
N GLY A 24 4.77 5.88 16.44
CA GLY A 24 5.08 7.29 16.29
C GLY A 24 5.56 7.70 14.89
N ILE A 25 5.67 6.76 13.95
CA ILE A 25 6.05 7.02 12.56
C ILE A 25 4.86 7.64 11.83
N ASP A 26 4.96 8.92 11.49
CA ASP A 26 3.92 9.69 10.81
C ASP A 26 4.19 9.75 9.30
N LEU A 27 3.63 8.78 8.57
CA LEU A 27 3.73 8.78 7.11
C LEU A 27 2.81 9.86 6.52
N GLN A 28 3.39 10.75 5.74
CA GLN A 28 2.65 11.80 5.03
C GLN A 28 1.92 11.25 3.79
N ILE A 29 1.26 10.09 3.91
CA ILE A 29 0.49 9.49 2.83
C ILE A 29 -0.73 10.37 2.54
N CYS A 30 -0.89 10.74 1.29
CA CYS A 30 -2.03 11.45 0.75
C CYS A 30 -2.72 10.57 -0.29
N SER A 31 -4.00 10.29 -0.08
CA SER A 31 -4.82 9.52 -1.00
C SER A 31 -6.26 10.00 -0.96
N ALA A 32 -6.86 10.18 -2.12
CA ALA A 32 -8.26 10.52 -2.29
C ALA A 32 -8.96 9.44 -3.12
N GLN A 33 -10.22 9.15 -2.82
CA GLN A 33 -11.01 8.18 -3.57
C GLN A 33 -12.02 8.92 -4.47
N VAL A 34 -12.07 8.52 -5.73
CA VAL A 34 -12.99 9.09 -6.74
C VAL A 34 -13.95 8.00 -7.20
N LYS A 35 -15.25 8.30 -7.20
CA LYS A 35 -16.34 7.41 -7.62
C LYS A 35 -17.30 8.17 -8.53
N GLU A 36 -18.33 7.46 -9.01
CA GLU A 36 -19.47 8.12 -9.63
C GLU A 36 -20.08 9.15 -8.68
N GLY A 37 -20.31 10.37 -9.19
CA GLY A 37 -20.87 11.48 -8.42
C GLY A 37 -19.86 12.28 -7.57
N THR A 38 -18.56 11.94 -7.58
CA THR A 38 -17.54 12.76 -6.90
C THR A 38 -17.44 14.16 -7.53
N ASP A 39 -17.67 15.20 -6.73
CA ASP A 39 -17.38 16.59 -7.11
C ASP A 39 -15.90 16.91 -6.82
N PHE A 40 -15.14 17.19 -7.87
CA PHE A 40 -13.71 17.50 -7.76
C PHE A 40 -13.43 18.82 -7.02
N THR A 41 -14.36 19.77 -7.03
CA THR A 41 -14.27 21.03 -6.29
C THR A 41 -14.37 20.76 -4.79
N GLU A 42 -15.39 20.01 -4.37
CA GLU A 42 -15.55 19.61 -2.97
C GLU A 42 -14.40 18.75 -2.50
N LEU A 43 -13.96 17.79 -3.33
CA LEU A 43 -12.81 16.93 -3.02
C LEU A 43 -11.54 17.77 -2.83
N THR A 44 -11.30 18.76 -3.68
CA THR A 44 -10.12 19.65 -3.55
C THR A 44 -10.21 20.55 -2.31
N ASN A 45 -11.41 20.97 -1.90
CA ASN A 45 -11.58 21.72 -0.65
C ASN A 45 -11.23 20.87 0.58
N GLN A 46 -11.56 19.56 0.55
CA GLN A 46 -11.21 18.61 1.61
C GLN A 46 -9.73 18.22 1.57
N GLU A 47 -9.18 18.08 0.36
CA GLU A 47 -7.83 17.62 0.08
C GLU A 47 -7.06 18.64 -0.79
N PRO A 48 -6.64 19.79 -0.22
CA PRO A 48 -6.05 20.89 -1.01
C PRO A 48 -4.81 20.50 -1.81
N TRP A 49 -4.08 19.47 -1.37
CA TRP A 49 -2.88 18.98 -2.04
C TRP A 49 -3.15 18.56 -3.48
N LEU A 50 -4.38 18.13 -3.82
CA LEU A 50 -4.80 17.77 -5.18
C LEU A 50 -4.57 18.88 -6.22
N SER A 51 -4.58 20.14 -5.79
CA SER A 51 -4.36 21.29 -6.68
C SER A 51 -2.91 21.78 -6.72
N SER A 52 -2.06 21.31 -5.81
CA SER A 52 -0.73 21.87 -5.55
C SER A 52 0.43 20.98 -6.00
N THR A 53 0.14 19.73 -6.36
CA THR A 53 1.14 18.75 -6.75
C THR A 53 0.72 18.01 -8.02
N LYS A 54 1.69 17.34 -8.64
CA LYS A 54 1.41 16.39 -9.72
C LYS A 54 0.82 15.12 -9.13
N LEU A 55 -0.02 14.44 -9.89
CA LEU A 55 -0.88 13.37 -9.42
C LEU A 55 -0.66 12.07 -10.18
N VAL A 56 -1.01 10.99 -9.50
CA VAL A 56 -1.21 9.64 -10.03
C VAL A 56 -2.67 9.30 -9.86
N VAL A 57 -3.26 8.67 -10.88
CA VAL A 57 -4.62 8.12 -10.79
C VAL A 57 -4.63 6.68 -11.31
N LYS A 58 -5.26 5.79 -10.54
CA LYS A 58 -5.39 4.37 -10.88
C LYS A 58 -6.70 3.78 -10.32
N PRO A 59 -7.31 2.77 -10.97
CA PRO A 59 -8.44 2.06 -10.41
C PRO A 59 -8.11 1.41 -9.06
N ASP A 60 -9.07 1.44 -8.15
CA ASP A 60 -8.99 0.86 -6.81
C ASP A 60 -10.13 -0.15 -6.60
N MET A 61 -10.01 -1.29 -7.29
CA MET A 61 -11.02 -2.35 -7.35
C MET A 61 -10.45 -3.74 -7.12
N LEU A 62 -9.40 -3.86 -6.30
CA LEU A 62 -8.86 -5.14 -5.82
C LEU A 62 -8.30 -6.09 -6.89
N PHE A 63 -7.89 -5.55 -8.05
CA PHE A 63 -7.19 -6.29 -9.10
C PHE A 63 -5.77 -5.77 -9.32
N GLY A 64 -4.85 -6.67 -9.65
CA GLY A 64 -3.44 -6.36 -9.89
C GLY A 64 -3.12 -5.93 -11.33
N LYS A 65 -1.83 -5.77 -11.65
CA LYS A 65 -1.30 -5.51 -13.01
C LYS A 65 -1.85 -4.25 -13.72
N ARG A 66 -2.34 -3.27 -12.95
CA ARG A 66 -2.91 -2.00 -13.44
C ARG A 66 -1.97 -1.24 -14.40
N GLY A 67 -0.68 -1.19 -14.10
CA GLY A 67 0.32 -0.51 -14.94
C GLY A 67 0.45 -1.13 -16.33
N LYS A 68 0.48 -2.47 -16.41
CA LYS A 68 0.56 -3.20 -17.68
C LYS A 68 -0.71 -3.07 -18.53
N SER A 69 -1.85 -2.81 -17.89
CA SER A 69 -3.14 -2.64 -18.56
C SER A 69 -3.43 -1.19 -18.98
N GLY A 70 -2.48 -0.25 -18.85
CA GLY A 70 -2.70 1.16 -19.19
C GLY A 70 -3.74 1.86 -18.30
N LEU A 71 -3.96 1.31 -17.10
CA LEU A 71 -4.92 1.81 -16.11
C LEU A 71 -4.25 2.66 -15.02
N VAL A 72 -2.98 2.99 -15.18
CA VAL A 72 -2.27 3.94 -14.31
C VAL A 72 -1.85 5.12 -15.15
N ALA A 73 -2.22 6.33 -14.75
CA ALA A 73 -1.68 7.56 -15.31
C ALA A 73 -0.87 8.30 -14.24
N LEU A 74 0.28 8.82 -14.67
CA LEU A 74 1.29 9.44 -13.82
C LEU A 74 1.50 10.89 -14.23
N ASN A 75 2.02 11.70 -13.31
CA ASN A 75 2.45 13.08 -13.55
C ASN A 75 1.35 13.98 -14.15
N LEU A 76 0.12 13.82 -13.68
CA LEU A 76 -1.04 14.59 -14.13
C LEU A 76 -1.28 15.82 -13.24
N ASP A 77 -1.97 16.83 -13.77
CA ASP A 77 -2.71 17.79 -12.93
C ASP A 77 -4.15 17.33 -12.65
N LEU A 78 -4.88 18.05 -11.81
CA LEU A 78 -6.24 17.69 -11.41
C LEU A 78 -7.22 17.63 -12.59
N ALA A 79 -7.09 18.53 -13.56
CA ALA A 79 -7.97 18.55 -14.73
C ALA A 79 -7.74 17.29 -15.59
N GLN A 80 -6.47 16.93 -15.80
CA GLN A 80 -6.10 15.70 -16.49
C GLN A 80 -6.55 14.44 -15.74
N VAL A 81 -6.53 14.45 -14.40
CA VAL A 81 -7.10 13.37 -13.59
C VAL A 81 -8.61 13.25 -13.81
N ALA A 82 -9.34 14.37 -13.82
CA ALA A 82 -10.79 14.37 -14.07
C ALA A 82 -11.12 13.81 -15.47
N ASP A 83 -10.37 14.20 -16.49
CA ASP A 83 -10.51 13.66 -17.85
C ASP A 83 -10.20 12.16 -17.91
N PHE A 84 -9.13 11.71 -17.23
CA PHE A 84 -8.76 10.31 -17.15
C PHE A 84 -9.87 9.45 -16.52
N VAL A 85 -10.45 9.92 -15.41
CA VAL A 85 -11.55 9.26 -14.70
C VAL A 85 -12.80 9.24 -15.58
N LYS A 86 -13.19 10.38 -16.16
CA LYS A 86 -14.38 10.50 -17.02
C LYS A 86 -14.34 9.54 -18.21
N ALA A 87 -13.17 9.34 -18.81
CA ALA A 87 -12.99 8.44 -19.95
C ALA A 87 -13.10 6.95 -19.58
N ARG A 88 -12.99 6.57 -18.30
CA ARG A 88 -12.86 5.18 -17.85
C ARG A 88 -13.96 4.74 -16.88
N LEU A 89 -14.55 5.65 -16.13
CA LEU A 89 -15.63 5.34 -15.21
C LEU A 89 -16.81 4.71 -15.98
N GLY A 90 -17.30 3.57 -15.52
CA GLY A 90 -18.34 2.78 -16.18
C GLY A 90 -17.85 1.91 -17.34
N VAL A 91 -16.63 2.10 -17.84
CA VAL A 91 -16.07 1.26 -18.92
C VAL A 91 -15.74 -0.12 -18.36
N GLU A 92 -16.23 -1.16 -19.04
CA GLU A 92 -15.93 -2.54 -18.67
C GLU A 92 -14.47 -2.89 -18.97
N VAL A 93 -13.81 -3.49 -17.97
CA VAL A 93 -12.49 -4.08 -18.11
C VAL A 93 -12.54 -5.56 -17.78
N GLU A 94 -11.76 -6.35 -18.50
CA GLU A 94 -11.58 -7.77 -18.22
C GLU A 94 -10.24 -7.98 -17.52
N MET A 95 -10.26 -8.53 -16.31
CA MET A 95 -9.08 -8.83 -15.50
C MET A 95 -9.21 -10.23 -14.92
N GLY A 96 -8.28 -11.12 -15.28
CA GLY A 96 -8.27 -12.49 -14.73
C GLY A 96 -9.53 -13.29 -15.02
N GLY A 97 -10.17 -13.09 -16.18
CA GLY A 97 -11.42 -13.76 -16.57
C GLY A 97 -12.69 -13.17 -15.96
N CYS A 98 -12.59 -12.09 -15.18
CA CYS A 98 -13.74 -11.34 -14.67
C CYS A 98 -13.90 -10.04 -15.45
N LYS A 99 -15.10 -9.79 -15.97
CA LYS A 99 -15.46 -8.55 -16.67
C LYS A 99 -16.36 -7.70 -15.78
N ALA A 100 -15.95 -6.46 -15.49
CA ALA A 100 -16.70 -5.54 -14.66
C ALA A 100 -16.41 -4.07 -15.02
N PRO A 101 -17.37 -3.15 -14.82
CA PRO A 101 -17.14 -1.72 -15.03
C PRO A 101 -16.18 -1.13 -13.99
N ILE A 102 -15.37 -0.16 -14.40
CA ILE A 102 -14.57 0.62 -13.45
C ILE A 102 -15.47 1.59 -12.68
N THR A 103 -15.51 1.45 -11.36
CA THR A 103 -16.41 2.23 -10.49
C THR A 103 -15.69 3.06 -9.43
N THR A 104 -14.40 2.82 -9.21
CA THR A 104 -13.64 3.49 -8.14
C THR A 104 -12.18 3.67 -8.55
N PHE A 105 -11.66 4.86 -8.29
CA PHE A 105 -10.26 5.24 -8.48
C PHE A 105 -9.67 5.73 -7.17
N ILE A 106 -8.35 5.61 -7.06
CA ILE A 106 -7.53 6.29 -6.06
C ILE A 106 -6.66 7.32 -6.78
N VAL A 107 -6.58 8.53 -6.20
CA VAL A 107 -5.73 9.64 -6.63
C VAL A 107 -4.72 9.92 -5.54
N GLU A 108 -3.45 10.08 -5.92
CA GLU A 108 -2.32 10.23 -5.01
C GLU A 108 -1.32 11.23 -5.56
N PRO A 109 -0.45 11.85 -4.75
CA PRO A 109 0.67 12.62 -5.26
C PRO A 109 1.59 11.75 -6.12
N PHE A 110 2.04 12.31 -7.24
CA PHE A 110 3.16 11.78 -7.99
C PHE A 110 4.44 12.03 -7.21
N VAL A 111 5.14 10.95 -6.89
CA VAL A 111 6.40 10.97 -6.16
C VAL A 111 7.51 10.66 -7.15
N PRO A 112 8.36 11.63 -7.55
CA PRO A 112 9.59 11.33 -8.28
C PRO A 112 10.55 10.52 -7.39
N HIS A 113 11.05 9.40 -7.90
CA HIS A 113 11.95 8.53 -7.16
C HIS A 113 12.79 7.66 -8.11
N ASP A 114 13.95 7.22 -7.63
CA ASP A 114 14.87 6.35 -8.37
C ASP A 114 15.01 4.95 -7.74
N GLN A 115 14.45 4.77 -6.54
CA GLN A 115 14.55 3.53 -5.77
C GLN A 115 13.17 3.05 -5.34
N GLU A 116 12.92 1.77 -5.55
CA GLU A 116 11.69 1.09 -5.17
C GLU A 116 12.02 -0.15 -4.37
N PHE A 117 11.28 -0.37 -3.29
CA PHE A 117 11.43 -1.50 -2.38
C PHE A 117 10.17 -2.35 -2.38
N TYR A 118 10.35 -3.60 -1.98
CA TYR A 118 9.27 -4.56 -1.77
C TYR A 118 9.18 -4.93 -0.29
N LEU A 119 7.96 -5.00 0.22
CA LEU A 119 7.66 -5.60 1.53
C LEU A 119 6.38 -6.41 1.43
N SER A 120 6.39 -7.65 1.94
CA SER A 120 5.17 -8.40 2.21
C SER A 120 5.20 -9.09 3.56
N ILE A 121 4.01 -9.22 4.15
CA ILE A 121 3.77 -9.94 5.40
C ILE A 121 2.56 -10.85 5.15
N VAL A 122 2.75 -12.14 5.41
CA VAL A 122 1.71 -13.17 5.22
C VAL A 122 1.48 -13.88 6.53
N SER A 123 0.22 -13.94 6.96
CA SER A 123 -0.19 -14.72 8.13
C SER A 123 -0.23 -16.21 7.77
N GLU A 124 0.48 -17.01 8.57
CA GLU A 124 0.54 -18.46 8.46
C GLU A 124 0.06 -19.14 9.75
N ARG A 125 -0.05 -20.46 9.73
CA ARG A 125 -0.58 -21.23 10.87
C ARG A 125 0.24 -21.05 12.15
N LEU A 126 1.57 -20.96 12.04
CA LEU A 126 2.49 -20.96 13.18
C LEU A 126 3.16 -19.61 13.43
N GLY A 127 2.81 -18.58 12.66
CA GLY A 127 3.52 -17.31 12.67
C GLY A 127 3.23 -16.48 11.43
N CYS A 128 4.18 -15.63 11.07
CA CYS A 128 4.10 -14.80 9.88
C CYS A 128 5.38 -14.95 9.06
N THR A 129 5.23 -14.94 7.74
CA THR A 129 6.34 -14.84 6.80
C THR A 129 6.48 -13.38 6.39
N ILE A 130 7.68 -12.82 6.55
CA ILE A 130 8.00 -11.44 6.17
C ILE A 130 9.06 -11.50 5.08
N SER A 131 8.76 -10.87 3.95
CA SER A 131 9.64 -10.82 2.79
C SER A 131 9.97 -9.39 2.40
N PHE A 132 11.23 -9.13 2.06
CA PHE A 132 11.74 -7.80 1.72
C PHE A 132 12.72 -7.90 0.54
N SER A 133 12.68 -6.91 -0.36
CA SER A 133 13.65 -6.76 -1.44
C SER A 133 13.99 -5.28 -1.68
N GLU A 134 15.26 -5.04 -2.03
CA GLU A 134 15.76 -3.73 -2.49
C GLU A 134 15.34 -3.40 -3.94
N CYS A 135 14.69 -4.36 -4.61
CA CYS A 135 14.18 -4.26 -5.96
C CYS A 135 12.65 -4.46 -5.94
N GLY A 136 11.92 -3.38 -5.65
CA GLY A 136 10.45 -3.30 -5.78
C GLY A 136 10.01 -2.88 -7.18
N GLY A 137 8.69 -2.80 -7.38
CA GLY A 137 8.05 -2.32 -8.61
C GLY A 137 8.19 -3.25 -9.82
N ILE A 138 8.87 -4.38 -9.62
CA ILE A 138 9.02 -5.47 -10.59
C ILE A 138 8.00 -6.59 -10.32
N GLU A 139 7.89 -7.54 -11.26
CA GLU A 139 7.17 -8.79 -11.03
C GLU A 139 7.97 -9.64 -10.04
N ILE A 140 7.63 -9.47 -8.76
CA ILE A 140 8.36 -10.04 -7.64
C ILE A 140 8.31 -11.57 -7.66
N GLU A 141 7.23 -12.14 -8.17
CA GLU A 141 7.05 -13.59 -8.30
C GLU A 141 8.05 -14.22 -9.28
N GLU A 142 8.49 -13.47 -10.29
CA GLU A 142 9.51 -13.92 -11.26
C GLU A 142 10.95 -13.60 -10.81
N ASN A 143 11.11 -12.86 -9.72
CA ASN A 143 12.40 -12.35 -9.21
C ASN A 143 12.61 -12.71 -7.73
N TRP A 144 12.11 -13.87 -7.30
CA TRP A 144 12.16 -14.29 -5.90
C TRP A 144 13.58 -14.49 -5.37
N ASP A 145 14.56 -14.70 -6.26
CA ASP A 145 15.99 -14.74 -5.93
C ASP A 145 16.53 -13.43 -5.32
N LYS A 146 15.84 -12.31 -5.56
CA LYS A 146 16.17 -10.99 -4.99
C LYS A 146 15.46 -10.73 -3.66
N VAL A 147 14.58 -11.63 -3.23
CA VAL A 147 13.76 -11.47 -2.03
C VAL A 147 14.41 -12.19 -0.86
N LYS A 148 14.55 -11.48 0.25
CA LYS A 148 14.91 -12.07 1.53
C LYS A 148 13.66 -12.34 2.33
N THR A 149 13.61 -13.50 2.96
CA THR A 149 12.45 -13.93 3.73
C THR A 149 12.87 -14.40 5.11
N ILE A 150 12.12 -13.98 6.12
CA ILE A 150 12.19 -14.54 7.47
C ILE A 150 10.83 -15.09 7.87
N PHE A 151 10.83 -16.09 8.74
CA PHE A 151 9.64 -16.57 9.42
C PHE A 151 9.69 -16.15 10.88
N LEU A 152 8.66 -15.44 11.35
CA LEU A 152 8.51 -15.04 12.74
C LEU A 152 7.40 -15.87 13.41
N PRO A 153 7.72 -16.74 14.38
CA PRO A 153 6.72 -17.52 15.10
C PRO A 153 5.69 -16.64 15.82
N ALA A 154 4.45 -17.11 15.95
CA ALA A 154 3.33 -16.31 16.48
C ALA A 154 3.57 -15.73 17.89
N GLU A 155 4.36 -16.41 18.72
CA GLU A 155 4.69 -15.99 20.09
C GLU A 155 5.87 -14.99 20.17
N LYS A 156 6.48 -14.65 19.03
CA LYS A 156 7.64 -13.77 18.96
C LYS A 156 7.23 -12.37 18.49
N LEU A 157 7.88 -11.37 19.07
CA LEU A 157 7.78 -9.99 18.63
C LEU A 157 8.79 -9.73 17.52
N MET A 158 8.45 -8.84 16.59
CA MET A 158 9.41 -8.35 15.61
C MET A 158 10.36 -7.38 16.31
N THR A 159 11.61 -7.82 16.52
CA THR A 159 12.70 -7.00 17.06
C THR A 159 13.66 -6.58 15.96
N LEU A 160 14.56 -5.64 16.26
CA LEU A 160 15.63 -5.28 15.33
C LEU A 160 16.51 -6.49 14.96
N GLU A 161 16.78 -7.39 15.91
CA GLU A 161 17.53 -8.63 15.67
C GLU A 161 16.78 -9.57 14.73
N ALA A 162 15.46 -9.74 14.93
CA ALA A 162 14.64 -10.56 14.04
C ALA A 162 14.55 -9.97 12.62
N CYS A 163 14.50 -8.63 12.52
CA CYS A 163 14.44 -7.91 11.24
C CYS A 163 15.80 -7.85 10.53
N ALA A 164 16.92 -7.97 11.25
CA ALA A 164 18.27 -7.77 10.72
C ALA A 164 18.58 -8.53 9.41
N PRO A 165 18.18 -9.80 9.21
CA PRO A 165 18.43 -10.51 7.96
C PRO A 165 17.82 -9.83 6.73
N LEU A 166 16.65 -9.19 6.87
CA LEU A 166 15.97 -8.49 5.78
C LEU A 166 16.77 -7.25 5.33
N ILE A 167 17.26 -6.49 6.30
CA ILE A 167 17.89 -5.18 6.09
C ILE A 167 19.43 -5.21 6.01
N ALA A 168 20.05 -6.38 6.12
CA ALA A 168 21.50 -6.53 6.28
C ALA A 168 22.35 -5.91 5.14
N THR A 169 21.83 -5.88 3.91
CA THR A 169 22.54 -5.38 2.72
C THR A 169 22.25 -3.92 2.41
N LEU A 170 21.28 -3.32 3.10
CA LEU A 170 20.94 -1.91 2.89
C LEU A 170 22.12 -1.00 3.29
N PRO A 171 22.29 0.15 2.61
CA PRO A 171 23.17 1.22 3.04
C PRO A 171 22.89 1.66 4.49
N LEU A 172 23.93 2.01 5.24
CA LEU A 172 23.82 2.34 6.68
C LEU A 172 22.88 3.52 6.94
N GLU A 173 22.80 4.44 5.97
CA GLU A 173 22.02 5.67 6.02
C GLU A 173 20.51 5.40 6.08
N ILE A 174 20.04 4.33 5.43
CA ILE A 174 18.61 3.98 5.33
C ILE A 174 18.24 2.72 6.13
N ARG A 175 19.23 1.91 6.51
CA ARG A 175 19.03 0.62 7.18
C ARG A 175 18.21 0.73 8.46
N GLY A 176 18.58 1.67 9.34
CA GLY A 176 17.86 1.86 10.61
C GLY A 176 16.40 2.26 10.37
N LYS A 177 16.20 3.22 9.46
CA LYS A 177 14.87 3.72 9.11
C LYS A 177 13.96 2.64 8.52
N ILE A 178 14.46 1.85 7.57
CA ILE A 178 13.70 0.75 6.98
C ILE A 178 13.44 -0.35 8.01
N GLY A 179 14.40 -0.63 8.92
CA GLY A 179 14.20 -1.56 10.03
C GLY A 179 13.04 -1.14 10.95
N ASP A 180 13.07 0.10 11.42
CA ASP A 180 12.01 0.67 12.26
C ASP A 180 10.65 0.65 11.55
N PHE A 181 10.64 0.95 10.25
CA PHE A 181 9.44 0.88 9.44
C PHE A 181 8.88 -0.55 9.34
N ILE A 182 9.70 -1.56 9.04
CA ILE A 182 9.25 -2.96 8.96
C ILE A 182 8.69 -3.43 10.30
N ILE A 183 9.35 -3.08 11.41
CA ILE A 183 8.88 -3.40 12.78
C ILE A 183 7.53 -2.72 13.05
N GLY A 184 7.38 -1.45 12.68
CA GLY A 184 6.14 -0.71 12.83
C GLY A 184 5.00 -1.29 11.98
N VAL A 185 5.26 -1.60 10.69
CA VAL A 185 4.29 -2.23 9.79
C VAL A 185 3.86 -3.60 10.32
N PHE A 186 4.79 -4.39 10.85
CA PHE A 186 4.45 -5.66 11.50
C PHE A 186 3.55 -5.47 12.73
N SER A 187 3.81 -4.42 13.53
CA SER A 187 2.96 -4.08 14.67
C SER A 187 1.53 -3.71 14.23
N VAL A 188 1.39 -2.94 13.14
CA VAL A 188 0.10 -2.63 12.51
C VAL A 188 -0.59 -3.89 12.00
N PHE A 189 0.15 -4.77 11.32
CA PHE A 189 -0.34 -6.04 10.79
C PHE A 189 -0.99 -6.90 11.87
N GLN A 190 -0.31 -7.06 13.02
CA GLN A 190 -0.84 -7.83 14.15
C GLN A 190 -2.00 -7.13 14.86
N ASP A 191 -1.89 -5.82 15.10
CA ASP A 191 -2.88 -5.07 15.89
C ASP A 191 -4.26 -4.98 15.21
N LEU A 192 -4.28 -5.07 13.88
CA LEU A 192 -5.48 -4.93 13.06
C LEU A 192 -5.95 -6.25 12.44
N ASP A 193 -5.34 -7.37 12.81
CA ASP A 193 -5.65 -8.70 12.28
C ASP A 193 -5.61 -8.77 10.75
N PHE A 194 -4.52 -8.24 10.15
CA PHE A 194 -4.23 -8.50 8.75
C PHE A 194 -3.89 -9.98 8.55
N SER A 195 -4.38 -10.57 7.46
CA SER A 195 -3.93 -11.87 6.97
C SER A 195 -2.86 -11.74 5.89
N PHE A 196 -2.83 -10.60 5.19
CA PHE A 196 -1.86 -10.30 4.14
C PHE A 196 -1.68 -8.78 4.02
N LEU A 197 -0.43 -8.34 3.87
CA LEU A 197 -0.08 -6.96 3.56
C LEU A 197 1.09 -6.97 2.58
N GLU A 198 0.98 -6.21 1.51
CA GLU A 198 2.05 -6.06 0.52
C GLU A 198 2.19 -4.61 0.09
N MET A 199 3.43 -4.15 -0.03
CA MET A 199 3.81 -2.90 -0.66
C MET A 199 4.76 -3.22 -1.81
N ASN A 200 4.28 -3.06 -3.05
CA ASN A 200 5.06 -3.33 -4.25
C ASN A 200 4.75 -2.29 -5.35
N PRO A 201 5.35 -1.09 -5.30
CA PRO A 201 6.48 -0.70 -4.45
C PRO A 201 6.15 0.25 -3.30
N PHE A 202 7.11 0.43 -2.40
CA PHE A 202 7.28 1.65 -1.62
C PHE A 202 8.63 2.30 -1.94
N THR A 203 8.77 3.60 -1.71
CA THR A 203 10.01 4.36 -1.94
C THR A 203 10.41 5.14 -0.68
N LEU A 204 11.46 5.96 -0.76
CA LEU A 204 11.86 6.91 0.27
C LEU A 204 11.64 8.34 -0.22
N VAL A 205 10.89 9.13 0.54
CA VAL A 205 10.70 10.57 0.30
C VAL A 205 11.33 11.32 1.46
N ASN A 206 12.37 12.10 1.18
CA ASN A 206 13.16 12.78 2.21
C ASN A 206 13.69 11.83 3.30
N GLY A 207 14.04 10.59 2.91
CA GLY A 207 14.52 9.55 3.81
C GLY A 207 13.43 8.82 4.59
N GLU A 208 12.14 9.14 4.40
CA GLU A 208 11.02 8.45 5.05
C GLU A 208 10.31 7.49 4.08
N PRO A 209 9.92 6.28 4.51
CA PRO A 209 9.16 5.35 3.68
C PRO A 209 7.84 5.93 3.16
N TYR A 210 7.55 5.70 1.89
CA TYR A 210 6.32 6.13 1.23
C TYR A 210 5.76 5.02 0.34
N PRO A 211 4.65 4.36 0.72
CA PRO A 211 4.01 3.32 -0.09
C PRO A 211 3.38 3.88 -1.37
N LEU A 212 3.87 3.43 -2.53
CA LEU A 212 3.34 3.81 -3.85
C LEU A 212 2.21 2.89 -4.29
N ASP A 213 2.34 1.60 -4.00
CA ASP A 213 1.29 0.59 -4.15
C ASP A 213 1.11 -0.17 -2.84
N MET A 214 -0.14 -0.48 -2.48
CA MET A 214 -0.42 -1.29 -1.31
C MET A 214 -1.59 -2.24 -1.55
N ARG A 215 -1.46 -3.46 -1.04
CA ARG A 215 -2.54 -4.45 -0.95
C ARG A 215 -2.68 -4.92 0.49
N GLY A 216 -3.93 -5.04 0.92
CA GLY A 216 -4.27 -5.50 2.26
C GLY A 216 -5.37 -6.55 2.23
N GLU A 217 -5.26 -7.53 3.12
CA GLU A 217 -6.33 -8.45 3.47
C GLU A 217 -6.46 -8.53 4.99
N LEU A 218 -7.70 -8.45 5.47
CA LEU A 218 -8.06 -8.56 6.89
C LEU A 218 -8.75 -9.90 7.18
N ASP A 219 -8.62 -10.39 8.40
CA ASP A 219 -9.47 -11.47 8.91
C ASP A 219 -10.86 -10.90 9.26
N ASP A 220 -11.83 -11.00 8.36
CA ASP A 220 -13.19 -10.46 8.52
C ASP A 220 -13.88 -10.95 9.82
N THR A 221 -13.46 -12.11 10.35
CA THR A 221 -13.98 -12.63 11.63
C THR A 221 -13.50 -11.84 12.85
N ALA A 222 -12.45 -11.03 12.72
CA ALA A 222 -11.94 -10.11 13.75
C ALA A 222 -12.67 -8.76 13.79
N ALA A 223 -13.65 -8.52 12.90
CA ALA A 223 -14.37 -7.25 12.83
C ALA A 223 -14.98 -6.82 14.17
N PHE A 224 -15.51 -7.76 14.97
CA PHE A 224 -16.15 -7.46 16.25
C PHE A 224 -15.22 -6.79 17.28
N LYS A 225 -13.91 -7.05 17.23
CA LYS A 225 -12.92 -6.42 18.11
C LYS A 225 -12.23 -5.22 17.45
N ASN A 226 -12.21 -5.17 16.12
CA ASN A 226 -11.51 -4.14 15.36
C ASN A 226 -12.40 -3.04 14.78
N PHE A 227 -13.73 -3.09 14.89
CA PHE A 227 -14.62 -2.13 14.25
C PHE A 227 -14.24 -0.66 14.49
N LYS A 228 -13.81 -0.29 15.70
CA LYS A 228 -13.36 1.08 16.00
C LYS A 228 -12.04 1.47 15.31
N LYS A 229 -11.16 0.49 15.09
CA LYS A 229 -9.86 0.70 14.45
C LYS A 229 -10.02 0.71 12.93
N TRP A 230 -10.81 -0.21 12.40
CA TRP A 230 -11.02 -0.34 10.97
C TRP A 230 -11.84 0.82 10.39
N GLY A 231 -12.80 1.35 11.16
CA GLY A 231 -13.72 2.40 10.71
C GLY A 231 -14.89 1.80 9.96
#